data_AF-A0A1Y3BCS7-F1
#
_entry.id   AF-A0A1Y3BCS7-F1
#
_cell.length_a   1.000
_cell.length_b   1.000
_cell.length_c   1.000
_cell.angle_alpha   90.00
_cell.angle_beta   90.00
_cell.angle_gamma   90.00
#
_symmetry.space_group_name_H-M   'P 1'
#
loop_
_entity.id
_entity.type
_entity.pdbx_description
1 polymer ?
#
loop_
_entity_poly.entity_id
_entity_poly.type
_entity_poly.pdbx_seq_one_letter_code
_entity_poly.pdbx_strand_id
1 'polypeptide(L)'
;MYGGRPSRAYVYGKHPFKSQTMIPVLSEYFHDIVPYFFCCKWQSEEDNAKTCQMYNYFRTSQDCSSYQPPAVASVFGDPHLITFDQVNYTFNGKGEFTLARVDNPMYRF
;
A
#
# COMPACT_ATOMS: atom_id res chain seq x y z
N MET A 1 14.66 -4.94 12.06
CA MET A 1 13.80 -5.17 10.87
C MET A 1 13.15 -3.83 10.49
N TYR A 2 13.96 -2.87 10.03
CA TYR A 2 13.55 -1.47 9.81
C TYR A 2 14.31 -0.87 8.60
N GLY A 3 14.37 -1.63 7.49
CA GLY A 3 15.27 -1.36 6.36
C GLY A 3 14.66 -0.63 5.16
N GLY A 4 13.46 -0.05 5.32
CA GLY A 4 12.78 0.66 4.22
C GLY A 4 13.02 2.17 4.27
N ARG A 5 13.10 2.81 3.10
CA ARG A 5 13.09 4.27 2.95
C ARG A 5 11.67 4.72 2.56
N PRO A 6 10.78 5.05 3.51
CA PRO A 6 9.41 5.45 3.17
C PRO A 6 9.42 6.84 2.53
N SER A 7 8.95 6.94 1.29
CA SER A 7 8.73 8.22 0.60
C SER A 7 7.53 8.98 1.20
N ARG A 8 7.67 9.42 2.45
CA ARG A 8 6.65 10.15 3.21
C ARG A 8 6.33 11.51 2.57
N ALA A 9 7.20 11.98 1.67
CA ALA A 9 6.95 13.11 0.78
C ALA A 9 5.70 12.96 -0.11
N TYR A 10 5.09 11.76 -0.22
CA TYR A 10 4.00 11.50 -1.17
C TYR A 10 2.79 10.75 -0.63
N VAL A 11 2.62 10.52 0.68
CA VAL A 11 1.62 9.53 1.18
C VAL A 11 0.21 9.72 0.58
N TYR A 12 -0.19 10.97 0.24
CA TYR A 12 -0.82 11.34 -1.05
C TYR A 12 -0.33 12.77 -1.42
N GLY A 13 -0.29 13.23 -2.70
CA GLY A 13 0.39 14.50 -3.13
C GLY A 13 -0.44 15.55 -3.93
N LYS A 14 -0.32 16.90 -3.71
CA LYS A 14 -1.03 18.13 -4.21
C LYS A 14 -1.23 18.24 -5.71
N HIS A 15 -2.33 18.88 -6.15
CA HIS A 15 -2.64 19.05 -7.57
C HIS A 15 -1.56 19.86 -8.29
N PRO A 16 -0.92 19.33 -9.37
CA PRO A 16 -1.34 18.20 -10.23
C PRO A 16 -1.65 16.73 -9.74
N PHE A 17 -1.46 16.26 -8.48
CA PHE A 17 -2.07 15.00 -7.93
C PHE A 17 -3.13 15.01 -6.74
N LYS A 18 -3.45 16.13 -6.05
CA LYS A 18 -4.48 16.34 -4.94
C LYS A 18 -4.22 16.10 -3.39
N SER A 19 -3.02 16.22 -2.80
CA SER A 19 -2.69 16.27 -1.32
C SER A 19 -1.34 16.93 -0.81
N GLN A 20 -0.28 16.20 -0.36
CA GLN A 20 0.82 16.58 0.60
C GLN A 20 2.33 16.25 0.21
N THR A 21 3.27 17.14 0.61
CA THR A 21 4.67 17.49 0.13
C THR A 21 4.96 17.64 -1.39
N MET A 22 4.85 18.87 -1.90
CA MET A 22 5.02 19.25 -3.30
C MET A 22 5.27 20.75 -3.44
N ILE A 23 6.07 21.26 -4.36
CA ILE A 23 6.63 20.69 -5.62
C ILE A 23 7.18 19.25 -5.50
N PRO A 24 6.60 18.23 -6.18
CA PRO A 24 6.73 16.82 -5.77
C PRO A 24 8.19 16.37 -5.61
N VAL A 25 8.96 16.55 -6.70
CA VAL A 25 10.38 16.21 -6.81
C VAL A 25 11.23 16.94 -5.77
N LEU A 26 10.94 18.21 -5.52
CA LEU A 26 11.77 19.06 -4.65
C LEU A 26 11.63 18.65 -3.18
N SER A 27 10.42 18.32 -2.74
CA SER A 27 10.15 17.93 -1.37
C SER A 27 10.47 16.47 -1.10
N GLU A 28 10.34 15.57 -2.07
CA GLU A 28 10.97 14.24 -1.99
C GLU A 28 12.49 14.38 -1.83
N TYR A 29 13.12 15.27 -2.61
CA TYR A 29 14.55 15.50 -2.50
C TYR A 29 14.95 15.97 -1.11
N PHE A 30 14.35 17.04 -0.59
CA PHE A 30 14.71 17.59 0.72
C PHE A 30 14.33 16.72 1.91
N HIS A 31 13.18 16.02 1.87
CA HIS A 31 12.70 15.29 3.03
C HIS A 31 13.11 13.81 3.02
N ASP A 32 13.09 13.14 1.87
CA ASP A 32 13.33 11.69 1.80
C ASP A 32 14.68 11.31 1.20
N ILE A 33 15.19 12.03 0.19
CA ILE A 33 16.50 11.73 -0.44
C ILE A 33 17.63 12.23 0.47
N VAL A 34 17.73 13.55 0.67
CA VAL A 34 18.86 14.20 1.34
C VAL A 34 19.16 13.62 2.72
N PRO A 35 18.17 13.42 3.63
CA PRO A 35 18.47 12.89 4.96
C PRO A 35 18.89 11.41 4.95
N TYR A 36 18.44 10.62 3.96
CA TYR A 36 18.92 9.23 3.82
C TYR A 36 20.39 9.18 3.39
N PHE A 37 20.81 10.06 2.47
CA PHE A 37 22.21 10.16 2.08
C PHE A 37 23.09 10.62 3.24
N PHE A 38 22.73 11.70 3.94
CA PHE A 38 23.51 12.18 5.09
C PHE A 38 23.53 11.20 6.27
N CYS A 39 22.41 10.56 6.62
CA CYS A 39 22.32 9.71 7.81
C CYS A 39 22.68 8.24 7.57
N CYS A 40 22.63 7.74 6.33
CA CYS A 40 23.02 6.37 5.99
C CYS A 40 24.19 6.37 4.98
N LYS A 41 23.98 6.74 3.72
CA LYS A 41 24.95 6.45 2.64
C LYS A 41 26.25 7.25 2.63
N TRP A 42 26.37 8.34 3.38
CA TRP A 42 27.62 9.10 3.53
C TRP A 42 28.27 8.90 4.92
N GLN A 43 27.82 7.90 5.67
CA GLN A 43 28.45 7.48 6.92
C GLN A 43 29.45 6.34 6.66
N SER A 44 30.54 6.28 7.43
CA SER A 44 31.62 5.29 7.24
C SER A 44 31.19 3.82 7.40
N GLU A 45 30.11 3.57 8.14
CA GLU A 45 29.53 2.24 8.38
C GLU A 45 28.22 2.02 7.59
N GLU A 46 27.87 2.95 6.69
CA GLU A 46 26.61 3.00 5.93
C GLU A 46 25.35 2.66 6.76
N ASP A 47 24.71 1.54 6.46
CA ASP A 47 23.43 1.12 7.05
C ASP A 47 23.61 0.60 8.50
N ASN A 48 24.84 0.23 8.90
CA ASN A 48 25.18 -0.15 10.27
C ASN A 48 25.41 1.07 11.18
N ALA A 49 25.69 2.24 10.60
CA ALA A 49 25.99 3.45 11.36
C ALA A 49 24.87 3.80 12.34
N LYS A 50 25.23 4.21 13.56
CA LYS A 50 24.28 4.65 14.61
C LYS A 50 23.33 5.75 14.11
N THR A 51 23.82 6.62 13.24
CA THR A 51 23.06 7.67 12.53
C THR A 51 21.98 7.09 11.60
N CYS A 52 22.25 5.98 10.92
CA CYS A 52 21.27 5.30 10.09
C CYS A 52 20.23 4.54 10.93
N GLN A 53 20.66 3.91 12.03
CA GLN A 53 19.74 3.29 13.00
C GLN A 53 18.76 4.33 13.59
N MET A 54 19.25 5.53 13.93
CA MET A 54 18.41 6.65 14.36
C MET A 54 17.47 7.14 13.25
N TYR A 55 17.95 7.26 12.00
CA TYR A 55 17.10 7.58 10.85
C TYR A 55 15.95 6.56 10.72
N ASN A 56 16.24 5.27 10.74
CA ASN A 56 15.25 4.20 10.63
C ASN A 56 14.26 4.17 11.81
N TYR A 57 14.68 4.56 13.01
CA TYR A 57 13.81 4.69 14.18
C TYR A 57 12.80 5.85 14.05
N PHE A 58 13.22 7.03 13.57
CA PHE A 58 12.31 8.17 13.37
C PHE A 58 11.54 8.11 12.05
N ARG A 59 12.09 7.44 11.03
CA ARG A 59 11.50 7.24 9.70
C ARG A 59 11.10 5.79 9.47
N THR A 60 10.46 5.17 10.47
CA THR A 60 9.96 3.78 10.34
C THR A 60 9.26 3.56 9.01
N SER A 61 9.74 2.56 8.26
CA SER A 61 8.98 1.98 7.16
C SER A 61 7.66 1.45 7.70
N GLN A 62 6.57 1.63 6.95
CA GLN A 62 5.32 0.92 7.23
C GLN A 62 5.62 -0.58 7.22
N ASP A 63 5.42 -1.25 8.34
CA ASP A 63 5.37 -2.70 8.39
C ASP A 63 3.98 -3.17 7.96
N CYS A 64 3.91 -4.27 7.21
CA CYS A 64 2.62 -4.79 6.71
C CYS A 64 1.73 -5.40 7.81
N SER A 65 2.01 -5.13 9.10
CA SER A 65 1.27 -5.63 10.26
C SER A 65 -0.18 -5.17 10.32
N SER A 66 -0.48 -4.00 9.74
CA SER A 66 -1.83 -3.44 9.63
C SER A 66 -2.48 -3.65 8.24
N TYR A 67 -1.82 -4.37 7.33
CA TYR A 67 -2.37 -4.63 6.00
C TYR A 67 -3.54 -5.61 6.08
N GLN A 68 -4.75 -5.12 5.83
CA GLN A 68 -5.92 -5.95 5.62
C GLN A 68 -6.01 -6.32 4.13
N PRO A 69 -5.79 -7.60 3.75
CA PRO A 69 -5.96 -8.02 2.37
C PRO A 69 -7.43 -7.91 1.94
N PRO A 70 -7.72 -7.54 0.69
CA PRO A 70 -9.09 -7.57 0.18
C PRO A 70 -9.61 -9.01 0.13
N ALA A 71 -10.89 -9.19 0.43
CA ALA A 71 -11.57 -10.47 0.22
C ALA A 71 -11.72 -10.74 -1.30
N VAL A 72 -11.50 -11.98 -1.71
CA VAL A 72 -11.56 -12.41 -3.12
C VAL A 72 -12.60 -13.51 -3.27
N ALA A 73 -13.54 -13.31 -4.18
CA ALA A 73 -14.47 -14.34 -4.66
C ALA A 73 -14.02 -14.82 -6.06
N SER A 74 -14.36 -16.06 -6.42
CA SER A 74 -14.06 -16.59 -7.76
C SER A 74 -15.18 -17.50 -8.28
N VAL A 75 -15.28 -17.61 -9.60
CA VAL A 75 -16.17 -18.53 -10.30
C VAL A 75 -15.34 -19.27 -11.34
N PHE A 76 -15.42 -20.60 -11.38
CA PHE A 76 -14.64 -21.43 -12.29
C PHE A 76 -15.36 -22.73 -12.64
N GLY A 77 -15.06 -23.26 -13.84
CA GLY A 77 -15.67 -24.50 -14.34
C GLY A 77 -17.19 -24.40 -14.45
N ASP A 78 -17.85 -25.53 -14.24
CA ASP A 78 -19.30 -25.68 -14.35
C ASP A 78 -19.89 -26.27 -13.04
N PRO A 79 -20.59 -25.47 -12.24
CA PRO A 79 -20.31 -24.07 -11.96
C PRO A 79 -19.92 -23.96 -10.48
N HIS A 80 -18.61 -23.88 -10.22
CA HIS A 80 -18.07 -23.76 -8.87
C HIS A 80 -17.84 -22.29 -8.51
N LEU A 81 -18.30 -21.90 -7.33
CA LEU A 81 -18.17 -20.55 -6.80
C LEU A 81 -17.46 -20.61 -5.45
N ILE A 82 -16.56 -19.66 -5.21
CA ILE A 82 -15.98 -19.39 -3.90
C ILE A 82 -16.38 -17.97 -3.54
N THR A 83 -17.11 -17.79 -2.45
CA THR A 83 -17.57 -16.47 -1.97
C THR A 83 -16.45 -15.70 -1.26
N PHE A 84 -16.69 -14.42 -0.97
CA PHE A 84 -15.71 -13.54 -0.31
C PHE A 84 -15.29 -14.03 1.09
N ASP A 85 -16.14 -14.78 1.77
CA ASP A 85 -15.92 -15.47 3.04
C ASP A 85 -15.35 -16.90 2.88
N GLN A 86 -14.86 -17.24 1.68
CA GLN A 86 -14.19 -18.51 1.34
C GLN A 86 -15.09 -19.75 1.40
N VAL A 87 -16.41 -19.59 1.25
CA VAL A 87 -17.35 -20.72 1.21
C VAL A 87 -17.53 -21.21 -0.23
N ASN A 88 -17.39 -22.53 -0.40
CA ASN A 88 -17.51 -23.19 -1.70
C ASN A 88 -18.96 -23.59 -1.98
N TYR A 89 -19.47 -23.22 -3.16
CA TYR A 89 -20.79 -23.60 -3.65
C TYR A 89 -20.70 -24.18 -5.07
N THR A 90 -21.66 -25.05 -5.40
CA THR A 90 -21.90 -25.51 -6.78
C THR A 90 -23.34 -25.16 -7.14
N PHE A 91 -23.56 -24.39 -8.21
CA PHE A 91 -24.86 -23.78 -8.51
C PHE A 91 -25.30 -23.96 -9.97
N ASN A 92 -25.92 -25.10 -10.28
CA ASN A 92 -26.42 -25.43 -11.63
C ASN A 92 -27.71 -24.67 -12.01
N GLY A 93 -27.76 -23.36 -11.78
CA GLY A 93 -28.88 -22.50 -12.12
C GLY A 93 -28.87 -22.07 -13.59
N LYS A 94 -30.02 -22.16 -14.26
CA LYS A 94 -30.20 -21.65 -15.64
C LYS A 94 -30.94 -20.31 -15.61
N GLY A 95 -30.24 -19.22 -15.93
CA GLY A 95 -30.79 -17.87 -15.92
C GLY A 95 -29.69 -16.80 -15.90
N GLU A 96 -30.09 -15.57 -15.63
CA GLU A 96 -29.18 -14.45 -15.37
C GLU A 96 -29.04 -14.24 -13.86
N PHE A 97 -27.82 -14.05 -13.37
CA PHE A 97 -27.52 -13.94 -11.94
C PHE A 97 -26.48 -12.84 -11.69
N THR A 98 -26.71 -12.00 -10.67
CA THR A 98 -25.76 -10.97 -10.24
C THR A 98 -24.76 -11.56 -9.25
N LEU A 99 -23.49 -11.71 -9.66
CA LEU A 99 -22.43 -12.30 -8.82
C LEU A 99 -21.98 -11.38 -7.67
N ALA A 100 -21.97 -10.06 -7.89
CA ALA A 100 -21.64 -9.06 -6.88
C ALA A 100 -22.40 -7.76 -7.16
N ARG A 101 -22.86 -7.09 -6.09
CA ARG A 101 -23.51 -5.78 -6.15
C ARG A 101 -23.09 -4.97 -4.92
N VAL A 102 -22.65 -3.73 -5.14
CA VAL A 102 -22.24 -2.83 -4.05
C VAL A 102 -23.46 -2.01 -3.61
N ASP A 103 -23.89 -2.18 -2.36
CA ASP A 103 -24.90 -1.29 -1.77
C ASP A 103 -24.25 -0.11 -1.03
N ASN A 104 -23.66 0.80 -1.80
CA ASN A 104 -23.11 2.06 -1.29
C ASN A 104 -23.55 3.19 -2.22
N PRO A 105 -24.23 4.26 -1.74
CA PRO A 105 -24.73 5.33 -2.61
C PRO A 105 -23.64 6.06 -3.40
N MET A 106 -22.36 6.00 -2.99
CA MET A 106 -21.23 6.56 -3.73
C MET A 106 -20.70 5.65 -4.86
N TYR A 107 -21.03 4.35 -4.83
CA TYR A 107 -20.47 3.32 -5.71
C TYR A 107 -21.56 2.39 -6.29
N ARG A 108 -22.82 2.84 -6.32
CA ARG A 108 -23.90 2.18 -7.05
C ARG A 108 -23.71 2.42 -8.55
N PHE A 109 -23.15 1.42 -9.22
CA PHE A 109 -23.23 1.25 -10.67
C PHE A 109 -24.53 0.53 -11.04
#